data_AF-A0A518IS75-F1
#
_entry.id   AF-A0A518IS75-F1
#
_cell.length_a   1.000
_cell.length_b   1.000
_cell.length_c   1.000
_cell.angle_alpha   90.00
_cell.angle_beta   90.00
_cell.angle_gamma   90.00
#
_symmetry.space_group_name_H-M   'P 1'
#
loop_
_entity.id
_entity.type
_entity.pdbx_description
1 polymer ?
#
loop_
_entity_poly.entity_id
_entity_poly.type
_entity_poly.pdbx_seq_one_letter_code
_entity_poly.pdbx_strand_id
1 'polypeptide(L)'
;MTRGQWVKQQLLRSITVVMLIAGSGIAAAAPPSFLNMFTRRTVEADPNVEYVLSEENGPWLILAACFGGEQGREQASDLVMELRQDYNLPAYIHQENYDYTRPLMGSGPQPVKMRHLNGRKYDSYAVLVGEFDSLQNPSLEKTLDLIKHAQPKSLDFSKTGKTSQRFAAFRQLQAKLFSKGEENRQKGPMAMAFVSKNPLLPDEFFNAPVVDAFVRSMNEDVEHSLLDNPGKFTVVVRSFGGNATTDFGNGAGASKLVPNPNRLNKGAEQAHKMVVALRAKGVEAYEFHDRYRSIVTVGEFDRLGEEVPGGEFRYAPEILQTMQRYSAGKSIQQASHGTQLAANHIAGIPFDLNPHPIAVPRSSKRSLYAGALGFGG
;
A
#
# COMPACT_ATOMS: atom_id res chain seq x y z
N MET A 1 -29.37 -19.83 86.52
CA MET A 1 -28.19 -19.49 87.35
C MET A 1 -27.41 -18.38 86.67
N THR A 2 -27.31 -17.27 87.40
CA THR A 2 -26.61 -16.00 87.20
C THR A 2 -25.18 -16.02 86.63
N ARG A 3 -24.87 -15.01 85.79
CA ARG A 3 -23.71 -14.07 85.80
C ARG A 3 -23.45 -13.58 84.36
N GLY A 4 -23.35 -12.31 84.00
CA GLY A 4 -23.44 -11.04 84.72
C GLY A 4 -23.18 -9.87 83.75
N GLN A 5 -23.95 -8.78 83.94
CA GLN A 5 -23.59 -7.34 83.91
C GLN A 5 -23.08 -6.67 82.61
N TRP A 6 -23.84 -5.73 82.01
CA TRP A 6 -23.93 -4.25 82.24
C TRP A 6 -22.70 -3.48 81.66
N VAL A 7 -22.75 -2.31 81.00
CA VAL A 7 -23.78 -1.38 80.49
C VAL A 7 -23.08 -0.24 79.69
N LYS A 8 -23.77 0.33 78.68
CA LYS A 8 -23.74 1.70 78.07
C LYS A 8 -22.40 2.44 77.80
N GLN A 9 -22.29 3.05 76.59
CA GLN A 9 -22.22 4.52 76.32
C GLN A 9 -22.00 4.76 74.81
N GLN A 10 -23.01 5.29 74.10
CA GLN A 10 -23.16 6.70 73.65
C GLN A 10 -22.14 7.20 72.59
N LEU A 11 -22.63 7.27 71.34
CA LEU A 11 -22.65 8.43 70.43
C LEU A 11 -21.57 9.52 70.61
N LEU A 12 -20.75 9.75 69.58
CA LEU A 12 -20.82 10.92 68.66
C LEU A 12 -19.53 11.09 67.83
N ARG A 13 -19.73 11.25 66.51
CA ARG A 13 -18.96 12.05 65.55
C ARG A 13 -17.50 11.64 65.26
N SER A 14 -17.24 11.23 64.01
CA SER A 14 -16.61 12.11 63.01
C SER A 14 -16.19 11.38 61.72
N ILE A 15 -16.60 11.97 60.59
CA ILE A 15 -15.89 12.05 59.30
C ILE A 15 -15.81 10.79 58.42
N THR A 16 -16.78 10.73 57.50
CA THR A 16 -16.66 10.47 56.06
C THR A 16 -15.27 10.09 55.51
N VAL A 17 -15.12 8.83 55.08
CA VAL A 17 -14.45 8.47 53.81
C VAL A 17 -15.27 7.34 53.19
N VAL A 18 -16.08 7.68 52.18
CA VAL A 18 -16.70 6.69 51.29
C VAL A 18 -15.66 6.37 50.22
N MET A 19 -14.99 5.22 50.33
CA MET A 19 -14.28 4.65 49.18
C MET A 19 -15.31 4.08 48.21
N LEU A 20 -15.61 4.85 47.16
CA LEU A 20 -16.21 4.37 45.92
C LEU A 20 -15.19 3.44 45.24
N ILE A 21 -15.30 2.13 45.47
CA ILE A 21 -14.71 1.15 44.57
C ILE A 21 -15.64 1.05 43.37
N ALA A 22 -15.30 1.79 42.32
CA ALA A 22 -15.89 1.61 41.00
C ALA A 22 -15.59 0.16 40.55
N GLY A 23 -16.64 -0.66 40.48
CA GLY A 23 -16.57 -1.99 39.88
C GLY A 23 -16.27 -1.84 38.39
N SER A 24 -15.02 -2.07 38.01
CA SER A 24 -14.64 -2.27 36.60
C SER A 24 -15.33 -3.54 36.12
N GLY A 25 -16.41 -3.39 35.36
CA GLY A 25 -17.03 -4.50 34.64
C GLY A 25 -15.98 -5.09 33.69
N ILE A 26 -15.58 -6.33 33.94
CA ILE A 26 -14.80 -7.11 32.99
C ILE A 26 -15.75 -7.39 31.82
N ALA A 27 -15.61 -6.63 30.74
CA ALA A 27 -16.21 -6.95 29.46
C ALA A 27 -15.58 -8.26 28.97
N ALA A 28 -16.25 -9.39 29.25
CA ALA A 28 -15.90 -10.66 28.64
C ALA A 28 -16.20 -10.54 27.14
N ALA A 29 -15.16 -10.33 26.33
CA ALA A 29 -15.25 -10.41 24.89
C ALA A 29 -15.70 -11.83 24.52
N ALA A 30 -16.87 -11.95 23.88
CA ALA A 30 -17.36 -13.22 23.38
C ALA A 30 -16.32 -13.81 22.39
N PRO A 31 -16.07 -15.13 22.42
CA PRO A 31 -15.16 -15.75 21.48
C PRO A 31 -15.67 -15.53 20.03
N PRO A 32 -14.77 -15.31 19.05
CA PRO A 32 -15.16 -15.06 17.68
C PRO A 32 -15.93 -16.27 17.15
N SER A 33 -17.24 -16.09 16.94
CA SER A 33 -18.11 -17.12 16.40
C SER A 33 -17.89 -17.24 14.89
N PHE A 34 -17.35 -18.37 14.44
CA PHE A 34 -17.09 -18.70 13.03
C PHE A 34 -18.34 -18.64 12.12
N LEU A 35 -19.53 -18.53 12.69
CA LEU A 35 -20.81 -18.39 11.97
C LEU A 35 -21.08 -16.97 11.44
N ASN A 36 -20.33 -15.95 11.86
CA ASN A 36 -20.42 -14.58 11.32
C ASN A 36 -19.57 -14.35 10.04
N MET A 37 -18.92 -15.40 9.51
CA MET A 37 -18.10 -15.29 8.29
C MET A 37 -18.95 -15.32 7.00
N PHE A 38 -20.25 -15.59 7.10
CA PHE A 38 -21.19 -15.65 5.96
C PHE A 38 -22.19 -14.49 5.90
N THR A 39 -22.10 -13.51 6.80
CA THR A 39 -22.89 -12.28 6.73
C THR A 39 -22.19 -11.31 5.77
N ARG A 40 -22.85 -10.96 4.65
CA ARG A 40 -22.42 -9.89 3.74
C ARG A 40 -22.20 -8.64 4.58
N ARG A 41 -20.93 -8.26 4.85
CA ARG A 41 -20.61 -7.00 5.55
C ARG A 41 -21.21 -5.87 4.72
N THR A 42 -22.25 -5.24 5.27
CA THR A 42 -22.81 -4.01 4.73
C THR A 42 -21.78 -2.90 4.90
N VAL A 43 -21.55 -2.15 3.83
CA VAL A 43 -20.62 -1.02 3.86
C VAL A 43 -21.22 0.05 4.77
N GLU A 44 -20.41 0.60 5.66
CA GLU A 44 -20.82 1.71 6.52
C GLU A 44 -21.15 2.94 5.66
N ALA A 45 -22.27 3.60 5.95
CA ALA A 45 -22.79 4.71 5.16
C ALA A 45 -23.49 5.76 6.02
N ASP A 46 -22.74 6.33 6.96
CA ASP A 46 -23.18 7.42 7.85
C ASP A 46 -23.06 8.78 7.14
N PRO A 47 -24.17 9.52 6.96
CA PRO A 47 -24.16 10.86 6.36
C PRO A 47 -23.30 11.90 7.12
N ASN A 48 -22.95 11.64 8.37
CA ASN A 48 -22.12 12.52 9.19
C ASN A 48 -20.62 12.25 9.04
N VAL A 49 -20.24 11.19 8.34
CA VAL A 49 -18.84 10.80 8.13
C VAL A 49 -18.42 11.21 6.73
N GLU A 50 -17.35 12.01 6.65
CA GLU A 50 -16.71 12.31 5.38
C GLU A 50 -15.68 11.22 5.05
N TYR A 51 -15.98 10.42 4.04
CA TYR A 51 -15.17 9.27 3.69
C TYR A 51 -14.03 9.66 2.74
N VAL A 52 -13.01 10.28 3.32
CA VAL A 52 -11.76 10.62 2.63
C VAL A 52 -10.93 9.36 2.40
N LEU A 53 -10.25 9.29 1.27
CA LEU A 53 -9.32 8.21 0.95
C LEU A 53 -8.14 8.21 1.93
N SER A 54 -7.76 7.04 2.42
CA SER A 54 -6.54 6.79 3.17
C SER A 54 -5.67 5.73 2.49
N GLU A 55 -4.43 5.57 2.98
CA GLU A 55 -3.53 4.51 2.55
C GLU A 55 -4.07 3.10 2.84
N GLU A 56 -4.98 2.97 3.82
CA GLU A 56 -5.54 1.68 4.25
C GLU A 56 -6.64 1.16 3.32
N ASN A 57 -7.18 1.99 2.42
CA ASN A 57 -8.30 1.64 1.54
C ASN A 57 -7.91 0.77 0.33
N GLY A 58 -6.89 -0.07 0.52
CA GLY A 58 -6.40 -1.00 -0.48
C GLY A 58 -5.51 -0.33 -1.54
N PRO A 59 -4.62 -1.10 -2.17
CA PRO A 59 -3.71 -0.57 -3.16
C PRO A 59 -4.35 -0.28 -4.51
N TRP A 60 -5.39 -1.03 -4.89
CA TRP A 60 -6.09 -0.83 -6.15
C TRP A 60 -7.53 -0.39 -5.88
N LEU A 61 -7.95 0.68 -6.56
CA LEU A 61 -9.31 1.22 -6.51
C LEU A 61 -9.82 1.45 -7.93
N ILE A 62 -11.11 1.69 -8.09
CA ILE A 62 -11.72 2.09 -9.36
C ILE A 62 -11.98 3.58 -9.32
N LEU A 63 -11.33 4.36 -10.19
CA LEU A 63 -11.66 5.77 -10.36
C LEU A 63 -12.99 5.88 -11.11
N ALA A 64 -14.03 6.30 -10.40
CA ALA A 64 -15.40 6.35 -10.91
C ALA A 64 -15.74 7.71 -11.53
N ALA A 65 -15.40 8.81 -10.84
CA ALA A 65 -15.68 10.17 -11.31
C ALA A 65 -14.66 11.18 -10.77
N CYS A 66 -14.55 12.33 -11.45
CA CYS A 66 -13.77 13.47 -10.97
C CYS A 66 -14.58 14.75 -11.12
N PHE A 67 -14.57 15.55 -10.06
CA PHE A 67 -15.26 16.83 -9.95
C PHE A 67 -14.25 17.95 -9.75
N GLY A 68 -14.59 19.17 -10.16
CA GLY A 68 -13.77 20.34 -9.95
C GLY A 68 -14.60 21.61 -9.75
N GLY A 69 -13.95 22.63 -9.19
CA GLY A 69 -14.60 23.90 -8.87
C GLY A 69 -15.36 23.83 -7.54
N GLU A 70 -16.07 24.92 -7.24
CA GLU A 70 -16.63 25.22 -5.91
C GLU A 70 -17.61 24.16 -5.40
N GLN A 71 -18.44 23.59 -6.29
CA GLN A 71 -19.41 22.53 -5.95
C GLN A 71 -18.83 21.11 -6.08
N GLY A 72 -17.55 20.97 -6.41
CA GLY A 72 -16.96 19.67 -6.70
C GLY A 72 -16.91 18.74 -5.48
N ARG A 73 -16.73 19.30 -4.27
CA ARG A 73 -16.68 18.53 -3.03
C ARG A 73 -18.02 17.92 -2.68
N GLU A 74 -19.08 18.73 -2.72
CA GLU A 74 -20.45 18.32 -2.40
C GLU A 74 -20.91 17.21 -3.36
N GLN A 75 -20.70 17.38 -4.68
CA GLN A 75 -21.05 16.34 -5.66
C GLN A 75 -20.25 15.05 -5.50
N ALA A 76 -18.98 15.14 -5.10
CA ALA A 76 -18.18 13.95 -4.78
C ALA A 76 -18.73 13.24 -3.53
N SER A 77 -19.11 13.98 -2.50
CA SER A 77 -19.73 13.45 -1.28
C SER A 77 -21.06 12.76 -1.55
N ASP A 78 -21.95 13.41 -2.32
CA ASP A 78 -23.24 12.83 -2.71
C ASP A 78 -23.07 11.51 -3.45
N LEU A 79 -22.14 11.45 -4.42
CA LEU A 79 -21.85 10.24 -5.16
C LEU A 79 -21.27 9.15 -4.26
N VAL A 80 -20.36 9.49 -3.35
CA VAL A 80 -19.77 8.54 -2.40
C VAL A 80 -20.83 7.95 -1.47
N MET A 81 -21.73 8.79 -0.94
CA MET A 81 -22.83 8.35 -0.10
C MET A 81 -23.78 7.44 -0.86
N GLU A 82 -24.15 7.80 -2.09
CA GLU A 82 -25.02 6.97 -2.92
C GLU A 82 -24.38 5.61 -3.26
N LEU A 83 -23.09 5.58 -3.59
CA LEU A 83 -22.38 4.33 -3.86
C LEU A 83 -22.29 3.41 -2.63
N ARG A 84 -22.15 3.98 -1.44
CA ARG A 84 -22.18 3.20 -0.19
C ARG A 84 -23.57 2.69 0.14
N GLN A 85 -24.59 3.54 0.07
CA GLN A 85 -25.95 3.22 0.50
C GLN A 85 -26.69 2.34 -0.51
N ASP A 86 -26.77 2.79 -1.77
CA ASP A 86 -27.61 2.17 -2.79
C ASP A 86 -26.89 1.00 -3.48
N TYR A 87 -25.56 1.07 -3.62
CA TYR A 87 -24.76 0.06 -4.31
C TYR A 87 -23.97 -0.86 -3.37
N ASN A 88 -23.91 -0.55 -2.07
CA ASN A 88 -23.13 -1.29 -1.07
C ASN A 88 -21.66 -1.49 -1.50
N LEU A 89 -21.05 -0.42 -2.01
CA LEU A 89 -19.65 -0.36 -2.42
C LEU A 89 -18.88 0.62 -1.54
N PRO A 90 -17.69 0.25 -1.01
CA PRO A 90 -16.84 1.22 -0.35
C PRO A 90 -16.38 2.25 -1.39
N ALA A 91 -16.50 3.53 -1.07
CA ALA A 91 -16.14 4.62 -1.97
C ALA A 91 -15.41 5.71 -1.20
N TYR A 92 -14.55 6.49 -1.83
CA TYR A 92 -13.68 7.43 -1.11
C TYR A 92 -13.48 8.69 -1.92
N ILE A 93 -13.38 9.82 -1.23
CA ILE A 93 -13.02 11.11 -1.83
C ILE A 93 -11.51 11.29 -1.72
N HIS A 94 -10.84 11.49 -2.85
CA HIS A 94 -9.46 11.96 -2.89
C HIS A 94 -9.42 13.41 -3.40
N GLN A 95 -8.92 14.32 -2.57
CA GLN A 95 -8.77 15.73 -2.91
C GLN A 95 -7.35 15.99 -3.43
N GLU A 96 -7.26 16.70 -4.54
CA GLU A 96 -5.99 17.15 -5.13
C GLU A 96 -6.07 18.64 -5.47
N ASN A 97 -5.05 19.40 -5.06
CA ASN A 97 -4.94 20.83 -5.35
C ASN A 97 -4.00 21.08 -6.54
N TYR A 98 -4.48 21.77 -7.56
CA TYR A 98 -3.67 22.11 -8.72
C TYR A 98 -3.35 23.60 -8.77
N ASP A 99 -2.07 23.95 -8.77
CA ASP A 99 -1.58 25.33 -8.95
C ASP A 99 -0.79 25.48 -10.26
N TYR A 100 -1.50 25.82 -11.34
CA TYR A 100 -0.88 26.08 -12.65
C TYR A 100 -0.44 27.53 -12.86
N THR A 101 -0.48 28.37 -11.81
CA THR A 101 -0.06 29.78 -11.94
C THR A 101 1.46 29.94 -11.89
N ARG A 102 2.17 28.92 -11.41
CA ARG A 102 3.61 28.95 -11.23
C ARG A 102 4.33 28.70 -12.56
N PRO A 103 5.42 29.42 -12.84
CA PRO A 103 6.26 29.13 -13.99
C PRO A 103 6.97 27.80 -13.79
N LEU A 104 7.07 27.01 -14.87
CA LEU A 104 7.79 25.74 -14.90
C LEU A 104 9.12 25.92 -15.63
N MET A 105 10.14 25.14 -15.24
CA MET A 105 11.33 24.95 -16.07
C MET A 105 11.04 23.86 -17.10
N GLY A 106 11.22 24.15 -18.38
CA GLY A 106 11.20 23.13 -19.42
C GLY A 106 12.32 22.11 -19.20
N SER A 107 12.01 20.83 -19.37
CA SER A 107 13.01 19.77 -19.31
C SER A 107 13.75 19.71 -20.64
N GLY A 108 14.98 20.19 -20.68
CA GLY A 108 15.83 20.26 -21.87
C GLY A 108 17.25 20.71 -21.54
N PRO A 109 18.22 20.54 -22.46
CA PRO A 109 19.62 20.87 -22.22
C PRO A 109 19.85 22.37 -21.95
N GLN A 110 18.93 23.23 -22.40
CA GLN A 110 18.82 24.62 -21.96
C GLN A 110 17.40 24.83 -21.42
N PRO A 111 17.20 24.80 -20.09
CA PRO A 111 15.86 24.85 -19.53
C PRO A 111 15.28 26.26 -19.70
N VAL A 112 14.19 26.35 -20.47
CA VAL A 112 13.46 27.60 -20.72
C VAL A 112 12.33 27.73 -19.72
N LYS A 113 12.14 28.94 -19.17
CA LYS A 113 11.02 29.24 -18.29
C LYS A 113 9.71 29.26 -19.09
N MET A 114 8.80 28.37 -18.75
CA MET A 114 7.49 28.20 -19.39
C MET A 114 6.38 28.58 -18.41
N ARG A 115 5.18 28.85 -18.94
CA ARG A 115 3.95 29.03 -18.15
C ARG A 115 2.82 28.24 -18.76
N HIS A 116 1.89 27.75 -17.94
CA HIS A 116 0.66 27.17 -18.44
C HIS A 116 -0.15 28.23 -19.18
N LEU A 117 -0.69 27.86 -20.36
CA LEU A 117 -1.55 28.75 -21.15
C LEU A 117 -2.75 29.24 -20.33
N ASN A 118 -3.33 28.34 -19.54
CA ASN A 118 -4.44 28.61 -18.63
C ASN A 118 -3.96 28.47 -17.18
N GLY A 119 -3.23 29.48 -16.69
CA GLY A 119 -2.76 29.54 -15.31
C GLY A 119 -3.91 29.74 -14.34
N ARG A 120 -4.40 28.65 -13.74
CA ARG A 120 -5.48 28.67 -12.75
C ARG A 120 -5.14 27.79 -11.56
N LYS A 121 -5.68 28.16 -10.40
CA LYS A 121 -5.70 27.30 -9.23
C LYS A 121 -7.09 26.69 -9.09
N TYR A 122 -7.16 25.41 -8.77
CA TYR A 122 -8.43 24.78 -8.47
C TYR A 122 -8.21 23.51 -7.65
N ASP A 123 -9.22 23.18 -6.85
CA ASP A 123 -9.35 21.87 -6.23
C ASP A 123 -10.05 20.89 -7.16
N SER A 124 -9.63 19.64 -7.09
CA SER A 124 -10.25 18.50 -7.77
C SER A 124 -10.57 17.43 -6.76
N TYR A 125 -11.73 16.80 -6.93
CA TYR A 125 -12.23 15.75 -6.04
C TYR A 125 -12.48 14.50 -6.87
N ALA A 126 -11.70 13.45 -6.63
CA ALA A 126 -11.83 12.15 -7.28
C ALA A 126 -12.65 11.21 -6.39
N VAL A 127 -13.59 10.48 -6.99
CA VAL A 127 -14.32 9.40 -6.32
C VAL A 127 -13.73 8.06 -6.73
N LEU A 128 -13.13 7.38 -5.76
CA LEU A 128 -12.49 6.07 -5.89
C LEU A 128 -13.36 5.01 -5.23
N VAL A 129 -13.49 3.83 -5.83
CA VAL A 129 -14.45 2.80 -5.37
C VAL A 129 -13.78 1.44 -5.26
N GLY A 130 -14.12 0.70 -4.22
CA GLY A 130 -13.56 -0.61 -3.92
C GLY A 130 -12.29 -0.54 -3.10
N GLU A 131 -11.87 -1.69 -2.59
CA GLU A 131 -10.61 -1.89 -1.87
C GLU A 131 -10.03 -3.21 -2.38
N PHE A 132 -9.19 -3.15 -3.42
CA PHE A 132 -8.66 -4.35 -4.06
C PHE A 132 -7.18 -4.53 -3.75
N ASP A 133 -6.81 -5.74 -3.36
CA ASP A 133 -5.44 -6.15 -3.08
C ASP A 133 -4.57 -6.30 -4.34
N SER A 134 -5.19 -6.59 -5.49
CA SER A 134 -4.52 -6.88 -6.75
C SER A 134 -5.40 -6.60 -7.97
N LEU A 135 -4.77 -6.42 -9.13
CA LEU A 135 -5.46 -6.29 -10.42
C LEU A 135 -6.23 -7.56 -10.82
N GLN A 136 -5.86 -8.72 -10.28
CA GLN A 136 -6.50 -10.01 -10.56
C GLN A 136 -7.58 -10.38 -9.53
N ASN A 137 -7.94 -9.45 -8.62
CA ASN A 137 -8.96 -9.71 -7.62
C ASN A 137 -10.29 -10.11 -8.30
N PRO A 138 -10.88 -11.28 -7.97
CA PRO A 138 -12.10 -11.75 -8.64
C PRO A 138 -13.32 -10.82 -8.55
N SER A 139 -13.35 -9.92 -7.56
CA SER A 139 -14.43 -8.94 -7.38
C SER A 139 -14.21 -7.65 -8.17
N LEU A 140 -12.98 -7.34 -8.60
CA LEU A 140 -12.63 -6.09 -9.26
C LEU A 140 -13.33 -5.95 -10.62
N GLU A 141 -13.24 -6.95 -11.49
CA GLU A 141 -13.87 -6.90 -12.82
C GLU A 141 -15.39 -6.77 -12.71
N LYS A 142 -16.01 -7.50 -11.78
CA LYS A 142 -17.46 -7.44 -11.50
C LYS A 142 -17.87 -6.07 -10.97
N THR A 143 -17.07 -5.49 -10.08
CA THR A 143 -17.33 -4.17 -9.50
C THR A 143 -17.14 -3.07 -10.55
N LEU A 144 -16.12 -3.20 -11.40
CA LEU A 144 -15.90 -2.29 -12.52
C LEU A 144 -17.05 -2.34 -13.53
N ASP A 145 -17.52 -3.53 -13.89
CA ASP A 145 -18.69 -3.70 -14.75
C ASP A 145 -19.94 -3.07 -14.14
N LEU A 146 -20.18 -3.31 -12.84
CA LEU A 146 -21.27 -2.70 -12.08
C LEU A 146 -21.20 -1.16 -12.12
N ILE A 147 -20.05 -0.57 -11.80
CA ILE A 147 -19.85 0.89 -11.80
C ILE A 147 -20.07 1.48 -13.19
N LYS A 148 -19.55 0.83 -14.25
CA LYS A 148 -19.70 1.32 -15.63
C LYS A 148 -21.15 1.37 -16.11
N HIS A 149 -22.02 0.55 -15.53
CA HIS A 149 -23.44 0.47 -15.88
C HIS A 149 -24.36 1.11 -14.83
N ALA A 150 -23.84 1.49 -13.66
CA ALA A 150 -24.59 2.14 -12.59
C ALA A 150 -25.16 3.48 -13.05
N GLN A 151 -26.33 3.83 -12.52
CA GLN A 151 -27.06 5.07 -12.82
C GLN A 151 -27.32 5.84 -11.53
N PRO A 152 -26.28 6.36 -10.87
CA PRO A 152 -26.45 7.14 -9.64
C PRO A 152 -27.20 8.44 -9.92
N LYS A 153 -28.19 8.75 -9.08
CA LYS A 153 -29.03 9.96 -9.09
C LYS A 153 -28.19 11.21 -8.95
N SER A 154 -27.11 11.16 -8.15
CA SER A 154 -26.13 12.23 -7.99
C SER A 154 -25.44 12.65 -9.29
N LEU A 155 -25.43 11.78 -10.31
CA LEU A 155 -24.89 12.07 -11.65
C LEU A 155 -25.97 12.31 -12.71
N ASP A 156 -27.25 12.34 -12.35
CA ASP A 156 -28.34 12.61 -13.29
C ASP A 156 -28.47 14.11 -13.60
N PHE A 157 -27.75 14.54 -14.64
CA PHE A 157 -27.71 15.92 -15.13
C PHE A 157 -29.09 16.46 -15.55
N SER A 158 -30.04 15.58 -15.89
CA SER A 158 -31.37 16.00 -16.34
C SER A 158 -32.21 16.57 -15.20
N LYS A 159 -31.86 16.24 -13.95
CA LYS A 159 -32.57 16.66 -12.74
C LYS A 159 -31.86 17.78 -11.98
N THR A 160 -30.53 17.86 -12.05
CA THR A 160 -29.71 18.79 -11.25
C THR A 160 -29.35 20.09 -11.97
N GLY A 161 -29.39 20.14 -13.30
CA GLY A 161 -29.22 21.37 -14.10
C GLY A 161 -27.81 22.00 -14.10
N LYS A 162 -26.91 21.61 -13.19
CA LYS A 162 -25.51 22.06 -13.10
C LYS A 162 -24.60 20.90 -12.67
N THR A 163 -23.40 20.79 -13.25
CA THR A 163 -22.42 19.78 -12.85
C THR A 163 -21.01 20.33 -12.78
N SER A 164 -20.30 19.92 -11.72
CA SER A 164 -18.86 20.08 -11.54
C SER A 164 -18.07 18.88 -12.08
N GLN A 165 -18.74 17.86 -12.62
CA GLN A 165 -18.07 16.69 -13.18
C GLN A 165 -17.28 17.12 -14.43
N ARG A 166 -15.97 16.83 -14.41
CA ARG A 166 -15.09 17.21 -15.53
C ARG A 166 -15.55 16.50 -16.80
N PHE A 167 -15.47 17.17 -17.94
CA PHE A 167 -15.79 16.57 -19.24
C PHE A 167 -17.19 15.91 -19.35
N ALA A 168 -18.16 16.26 -18.49
CA ALA A 168 -19.50 15.67 -18.52
C ALA A 168 -20.16 15.77 -19.91
N ALA A 169 -20.09 16.93 -20.54
CA ALA A 169 -20.63 17.15 -21.88
C ALA A 169 -19.93 16.30 -22.96
N PHE A 170 -18.60 16.17 -22.88
CA PHE A 170 -17.83 15.31 -23.80
C PHE A 170 -18.19 13.84 -23.60
N ARG A 171 -18.33 13.39 -22.35
CA ARG A 171 -18.76 12.02 -22.02
C ARG A 171 -20.17 11.71 -22.53
N GLN A 172 -21.11 12.65 -22.41
CA GLN A 172 -22.46 12.47 -22.97
C GLN A 172 -22.44 12.37 -24.50
N LEU A 173 -21.64 13.20 -25.17
CA LEU A 173 -21.48 13.14 -26.62
C LEU A 173 -20.86 11.81 -27.05
N GLN A 174 -19.81 11.37 -26.36
CA GLN A 174 -19.17 10.07 -26.58
C GLN A 174 -20.18 8.93 -26.39
N ALA A 175 -20.92 8.92 -25.27
CA ALA A 175 -21.94 7.90 -25.01
C ALA A 175 -22.98 7.83 -26.13
N LYS A 176 -23.43 8.96 -26.69
CA LYS A 176 -24.39 9.01 -27.81
C LYS A 176 -23.80 8.53 -29.14
N LEU A 177 -22.51 8.75 -29.38
CA LEU A 177 -21.83 8.36 -30.62
C LEU A 177 -21.46 6.87 -30.63
N PHE A 178 -21.02 6.32 -29.49
CA PHE A 178 -20.53 4.95 -29.39
C PHE A 178 -21.59 3.92 -28.94
N SER A 179 -22.83 4.33 -28.66
CA SER A 179 -23.94 3.44 -28.28
C SER A 179 -24.62 2.71 -29.45
N LYS A 180 -24.16 2.91 -30.69
CA LYS A 180 -24.77 2.30 -31.90
C LYS A 180 -24.23 0.90 -32.28
N GLY A 181 -23.30 0.31 -31.51
CA GLY A 181 -22.57 -0.89 -31.95
C GLY A 181 -22.50 -2.09 -31.01
N GLU A 182 -22.93 -2.00 -29.74
CA GLU A 182 -22.82 -3.12 -28.80
C GLU A 182 -24.21 -3.58 -28.32
N GLU A 183 -24.60 -4.81 -28.70
CA GLU A 183 -25.66 -5.57 -28.03
C GLU A 183 -25.18 -5.96 -26.62
N ASN A 184 -25.43 -5.11 -25.62
CA ASN A 184 -25.80 -5.47 -24.24
C ASN A 184 -25.55 -4.30 -23.28
N ARG A 185 -26.59 -3.95 -22.52
CA ARG A 185 -26.62 -3.03 -21.37
C ARG A 185 -26.24 -1.57 -21.66
N GLN A 186 -27.18 -0.68 -21.37
CA GLN A 186 -26.97 0.76 -21.48
C GLN A 186 -25.89 1.23 -20.49
N LYS A 187 -24.77 1.74 -21.01
CA LYS A 187 -23.68 2.28 -20.19
C LYS A 187 -24.13 3.51 -19.38
N GLY A 188 -23.62 3.64 -18.16
CA GLY A 188 -23.96 4.71 -17.22
C GLY A 188 -23.05 5.94 -17.29
N PRO A 189 -23.30 6.99 -16.48
CA PRO A 189 -22.46 8.18 -16.40
C PRO A 189 -21.00 7.91 -16.01
N MET A 190 -20.70 6.73 -15.46
CA MET A 190 -19.37 6.26 -15.09
C MET A 190 -18.80 5.21 -16.06
N ALA A 191 -19.28 5.16 -17.32
CA ALA A 191 -18.83 4.20 -18.34
C ALA A 191 -17.30 4.18 -18.57
N MET A 192 -16.64 5.31 -18.31
CA MET A 192 -15.20 5.50 -18.46
C MET A 192 -14.42 5.20 -17.17
N ALA A 193 -15.07 4.65 -16.14
CA ALA A 193 -14.38 4.23 -14.93
C ALA A 193 -13.27 3.23 -15.26
N PHE A 194 -12.15 3.33 -14.56
CA PHE A 194 -10.99 2.47 -14.76
C PHE A 194 -10.29 2.19 -13.44
N VAL A 195 -9.53 1.10 -13.41
CA VAL A 195 -8.75 0.70 -12.25
C VAL A 195 -7.54 1.61 -12.13
N SER A 196 -7.32 2.15 -10.94
CA SER A 196 -6.18 3.00 -10.59
C SER A 196 -5.50 2.47 -9.33
N LYS A 197 -4.24 2.88 -9.16
CA LYS A 197 -3.53 2.78 -7.89
C LYS A 197 -4.19 3.70 -6.86
N ASN A 198 -4.02 3.38 -5.59
CA ASN A 198 -4.20 4.31 -4.49
C ASN A 198 -3.13 5.42 -4.61
N PRO A 199 -3.51 6.68 -4.90
CA PRO A 199 -2.55 7.78 -5.08
C PRO A 199 -1.77 8.14 -3.82
N LEU A 200 -2.21 7.68 -2.64
CA LEU A 200 -1.50 7.91 -1.37
C LEU A 200 -0.38 6.89 -1.13
N LEU A 201 -0.38 5.78 -1.88
CA LEU A 201 0.69 4.80 -1.79
C LEU A 201 1.85 5.16 -2.73
N PRO A 202 3.11 5.00 -2.29
CA PRO A 202 4.28 5.31 -3.11
C PRO A 202 4.35 4.38 -4.33
N ASP A 203 4.87 4.86 -5.45
CA ASP A 203 4.94 4.08 -6.69
C ASP A 203 5.74 2.79 -6.53
N GLU A 204 6.73 2.79 -5.64
CA GLU A 204 7.53 1.63 -5.25
C GLU A 204 6.67 0.48 -4.69
N PHE A 205 5.55 0.79 -4.02
CA PHE A 205 4.60 -0.19 -3.51
C PHE A 205 4.03 -1.05 -4.64
N PHE A 206 3.70 -0.44 -5.79
CA PHE A 206 3.06 -1.10 -6.92
C PHE A 206 4.02 -1.82 -7.85
N ASN A 207 5.32 -1.62 -7.64
CA ASN A 207 6.36 -2.25 -8.43
C ASN A 207 6.80 -3.61 -7.84
N ALA A 208 6.10 -4.12 -6.80
CA ALA A 208 6.30 -5.47 -6.29
C ALA A 208 5.90 -6.51 -7.36
N PRO A 209 6.81 -7.39 -7.82
CA PRO A 209 6.51 -8.34 -8.90
C PRO A 209 5.40 -9.33 -8.49
N VAL A 210 4.39 -9.51 -9.35
CA VAL A 210 3.48 -10.67 -9.24
C VAL A 210 4.33 -11.94 -9.41
N VAL A 211 4.30 -12.84 -8.43
CA VAL A 211 5.07 -14.09 -8.46
C VAL A 211 4.39 -15.05 -9.46
N ASP A 212 4.87 -15.03 -10.70
CA ASP A 212 4.48 -15.98 -11.73
C ASP A 212 5.12 -17.37 -11.50
N ALA A 213 4.74 -18.38 -12.29
CA ALA A 213 5.25 -19.75 -12.12
C ALA A 213 6.78 -19.85 -12.31
N PHE A 214 7.36 -19.05 -13.19
CA PHE A 214 8.81 -19.03 -13.42
C PHE A 214 9.54 -18.41 -12.22
N VAL A 215 9.06 -17.26 -11.73
CA VAL A 215 9.60 -16.64 -10.52
C VAL A 215 9.44 -17.54 -9.31
N ARG A 216 8.30 -18.22 -9.17
CA ARG A 216 8.11 -19.23 -8.14
C ARG A 216 9.17 -20.33 -8.22
N SER A 217 9.38 -20.93 -9.38
CA SER A 217 10.39 -21.99 -9.55
C SER A 217 11.81 -21.55 -9.22
N MET A 218 12.14 -20.26 -9.38
CA MET A 218 13.45 -19.73 -8.98
C MET A 218 13.63 -19.63 -7.45
N ASN A 219 12.55 -19.72 -6.68
CA ASN A 219 12.54 -19.55 -5.23
C ASN A 219 12.05 -20.80 -4.47
N GLU A 220 11.79 -21.91 -5.16
CA GLU A 220 11.24 -23.14 -4.56
C GLU A 220 12.25 -23.89 -3.70
N ASP A 221 13.52 -23.93 -4.11
CA ASP A 221 14.60 -24.63 -3.39
C ASP A 221 15.40 -23.71 -2.45
N VAL A 222 14.87 -22.52 -2.17
CA VAL A 222 15.52 -21.51 -1.34
C VAL A 222 15.11 -21.71 0.13
N GLU A 223 16.08 -22.01 1.00
CA GLU A 223 15.84 -22.30 2.42
C GLU A 223 15.16 -21.14 3.19
N HIS A 224 15.53 -19.90 2.85
CA HIS A 224 15.01 -18.69 3.50
C HIS A 224 14.34 -17.79 2.46
N SER A 225 13.38 -18.36 1.74
CA SER A 225 12.66 -17.67 0.67
C SER A 225 11.77 -16.56 1.23
N LEU A 226 11.81 -15.38 0.59
CA LEU A 226 10.89 -14.29 0.94
C LEU A 226 9.42 -14.68 0.73
N LEU A 227 9.15 -15.68 -0.11
CA LEU A 227 7.79 -16.20 -0.33
C LEU A 227 7.21 -16.85 0.93
N ASP A 228 8.07 -17.27 1.86
CA ASP A 228 7.68 -17.89 3.14
C ASP A 228 7.58 -16.88 4.29
N ASN A 229 7.91 -15.60 4.06
CA ASN A 229 7.81 -14.56 5.07
C ASN A 229 6.33 -14.35 5.46
N PRO A 230 5.97 -14.55 6.74
CA PRO A 230 4.58 -14.44 7.18
C PRO A 230 4.09 -12.99 7.24
N GLY A 231 5.00 -12.01 7.35
CA GLY A 231 4.70 -10.59 7.43
C GLY A 231 4.05 -10.02 6.17
N LYS A 232 3.48 -8.82 6.30
CA LYS A 232 2.95 -8.06 5.16
C LYS A 232 4.04 -7.24 4.46
N PHE A 233 5.03 -6.79 5.23
CA PHE A 233 6.14 -5.96 4.77
C PHE A 233 7.49 -6.51 5.26
N THR A 234 8.55 -6.16 4.55
CA THR A 234 9.95 -6.46 4.88
C THR A 234 10.83 -5.31 4.38
N VAL A 235 12.08 -5.21 4.83
CA VAL A 235 13.02 -4.17 4.37
C VAL A 235 14.07 -4.77 3.45
N VAL A 236 14.21 -4.26 2.23
CA VAL A 236 15.31 -4.61 1.33
C VAL A 236 16.59 -3.98 1.86
N VAL A 237 17.60 -4.80 2.12
CA VAL A 237 18.90 -4.37 2.65
C VAL A 237 20.03 -4.56 1.65
N ARG A 238 19.80 -5.34 0.58
CA ARG A 238 20.74 -5.52 -0.53
C ARG A 238 20.04 -5.95 -1.82
N SER A 239 20.47 -5.38 -2.94
CA SER A 239 20.08 -5.83 -4.29
C SER A 239 21.29 -6.24 -5.14
N PHE A 240 21.18 -7.37 -5.84
CA PHE A 240 22.17 -7.90 -6.79
C PHE A 240 21.56 -7.97 -8.18
N GLY A 241 21.74 -6.94 -9.00
CA GLY A 241 21.27 -6.91 -10.39
C GLY A 241 22.26 -7.54 -11.36
N GLY A 242 21.76 -8.17 -12.44
CA GLY A 242 22.61 -8.81 -13.47
C GLY A 242 23.61 -7.89 -14.18
N ASN A 243 23.42 -6.58 -14.12
CA ASN A 243 24.34 -5.56 -14.63
C ASN A 243 25.28 -4.94 -13.57
N ALA A 244 25.03 -5.19 -12.28
CA ALA A 244 25.63 -4.47 -11.14
C ALA A 244 26.54 -5.33 -10.24
N THR A 245 26.70 -6.63 -10.51
CA THR A 245 27.65 -7.49 -9.80
C THR A 245 29.09 -7.15 -10.24
N THR A 246 29.67 -6.09 -9.68
CA THR A 246 31.13 -5.91 -9.63
C THR A 246 31.68 -6.90 -8.62
N ASP A 247 32.64 -7.74 -9.02
CA ASP A 247 33.33 -8.67 -8.11
C ASP A 247 34.03 -7.82 -7.02
N PHE A 248 33.47 -7.76 -5.81
CA PHE A 248 33.95 -6.94 -4.69
C PHE A 248 35.23 -7.48 -4.03
N GLY A 249 36.07 -8.23 -4.77
CA GLY A 249 37.27 -8.88 -4.24
C GLY A 249 38.54 -8.68 -5.05
N ASN A 250 38.48 -8.25 -6.31
CA ASN A 250 39.67 -8.09 -7.15
C ASN A 250 39.65 -6.71 -7.83
N GLY A 251 40.51 -5.81 -7.35
CA GLY A 251 40.73 -4.49 -7.95
C GLY A 251 41.42 -4.57 -9.30
N ALA A 252 40.71 -4.96 -10.36
CA ALA A 252 41.11 -4.73 -11.74
C ALA A 252 39.94 -4.99 -12.72
N GLY A 253 39.60 -3.99 -13.54
CA GLY A 253 38.93 -4.20 -14.82
C GLY A 253 37.43 -3.95 -14.87
N ALA A 254 37.02 -2.67 -14.87
CA ALA A 254 35.73 -2.26 -15.42
C ALA A 254 35.73 -2.52 -16.94
N SER A 255 35.41 -3.75 -17.35
CA SER A 255 35.23 -4.10 -18.76
C SER A 255 33.74 -4.23 -19.09
N LYS A 256 33.39 -3.65 -20.24
CA LYS A 256 32.06 -3.46 -20.86
C LYS A 256 30.92 -4.31 -20.27
N LEU A 257 29.84 -3.63 -19.88
CA LEU A 257 28.53 -4.25 -19.57
C LEU A 257 28.04 -5.06 -20.78
N VAL A 258 28.29 -6.36 -20.75
CA VAL A 258 27.61 -7.34 -21.61
C VAL A 258 26.72 -8.18 -20.69
N PRO A 259 25.41 -8.27 -20.94
CA PRO A 259 24.53 -9.17 -20.21
C PRO A 259 25.08 -10.60 -20.25
N ASN A 260 25.32 -11.21 -19.08
CA ASN A 260 25.86 -12.56 -18.97
C ASN A 260 24.99 -13.36 -17.97
N PRO A 261 24.39 -14.50 -18.37
CA PRO A 261 23.63 -15.38 -17.48
C PRO A 261 24.37 -15.77 -16.20
N ASN A 262 25.69 -15.93 -16.25
CA ASN A 262 26.52 -16.29 -15.10
C ASN A 262 26.53 -15.22 -13.99
N ARG A 263 26.18 -13.96 -14.29
CA ARG A 263 26.12 -12.88 -13.29
C ARG A 263 24.89 -12.94 -12.41
N LEU A 264 23.78 -13.47 -12.92
CA LEU A 264 22.57 -13.69 -12.11
C LEU A 264 22.80 -14.83 -11.10
N ASN A 265 23.47 -15.91 -11.53
CA ASN A 265 23.88 -17.00 -10.63
C ASN A 265 24.80 -16.50 -9.52
N LYS A 266 25.82 -15.69 -9.86
CA LYS A 266 26.67 -15.03 -8.84
C LYS A 266 25.85 -14.15 -7.89
N GLY A 267 24.86 -13.40 -8.41
CA GLY A 267 23.98 -12.57 -7.60
C GLY A 267 23.17 -13.39 -6.59
N ALA A 268 22.64 -14.55 -7.03
CA ALA A 268 21.95 -15.49 -6.17
C ALA A 268 22.87 -16.09 -5.11
N GLU A 269 24.09 -16.52 -5.48
CA GLU A 269 25.08 -17.03 -4.51
C GLU A 269 25.46 -15.99 -3.44
N GLN A 270 25.61 -14.72 -3.83
CA GLN A 270 25.90 -13.65 -2.86
C GLN A 270 24.70 -13.34 -1.97
N ALA A 271 23.47 -13.34 -2.51
CA ALA A 271 22.26 -13.20 -1.72
C ALA A 271 22.15 -14.31 -0.67
N HIS A 272 22.37 -15.55 -1.09
CA HIS A 272 22.32 -16.72 -0.22
C HIS A 272 23.35 -16.63 0.89
N LYS A 273 24.61 -16.35 0.53
CA LYS A 273 25.70 -16.15 1.50
C LYS A 273 25.36 -15.05 2.52
N MET A 274 24.75 -13.96 2.07
CA MET A 274 24.37 -12.86 2.93
C MET A 274 23.24 -13.24 3.89
N VAL A 275 22.20 -13.93 3.40
CA VAL A 275 21.07 -14.41 4.22
C VAL A 275 21.53 -15.42 5.26
N VAL A 276 22.34 -16.41 4.88
CA VAL A 276 22.91 -17.39 5.82
C VAL A 276 23.71 -16.69 6.92
N ALA A 277 24.53 -15.70 6.56
CA ALA A 277 25.31 -14.95 7.54
C ALA A 277 24.45 -14.08 8.48
N LEU A 278 23.33 -13.53 7.98
CA LEU A 278 22.36 -12.79 8.79
C LEU A 278 21.61 -13.74 9.75
N ARG A 279 21.13 -14.87 9.23
CA ARG A 279 20.41 -15.92 9.98
C ARG A 279 21.28 -16.55 11.07
N ALA A 280 22.56 -16.77 10.81
CA ALA A 280 23.52 -17.22 11.82
C ALA A 280 23.69 -16.24 13.00
N LYS A 281 23.31 -14.96 12.82
CA LYS A 281 23.27 -13.95 13.88
C LYS A 281 21.89 -13.77 14.51
N GLY A 282 20.94 -14.66 14.20
CA GLY A 282 19.56 -14.59 14.70
C GLY A 282 18.73 -13.48 14.06
N VAL A 283 19.10 -13.01 12.86
CA VAL A 283 18.33 -12.01 12.12
C VAL A 283 17.31 -12.70 11.21
N GLU A 284 16.05 -12.27 11.28
CA GLU A 284 15.00 -12.66 10.35
C GLU A 284 15.28 -12.10 8.96
N ALA A 285 16.05 -12.83 8.14
CA ALA A 285 16.44 -12.42 6.79
C ALA A 285 15.91 -13.38 5.72
N TYR A 286 15.61 -12.85 4.55
CA TYR A 286 15.05 -13.61 3.44
C TYR A 286 15.76 -13.26 2.14
N GLU A 287 15.82 -14.20 1.20
CA GLU A 287 16.23 -13.93 -0.18
C GLU A 287 15.07 -14.11 -1.15
N PHE A 288 15.14 -13.37 -2.24
CA PHE A 288 14.17 -13.46 -3.33
C PHE A 288 14.87 -13.25 -4.66
N HIS A 289 14.57 -14.13 -5.61
CA HIS A 289 15.11 -14.08 -6.97
C HIS A 289 13.99 -13.79 -7.96
N ASP A 290 14.18 -12.77 -8.80
CA ASP A 290 13.32 -12.49 -9.95
C ASP A 290 14.11 -12.60 -11.26
N ARG A 291 13.48 -12.25 -12.38
CA ARG A 291 14.06 -12.37 -13.72
C ARG A 291 15.30 -11.49 -13.94
N TYR A 292 15.51 -10.48 -13.09
CA TYR A 292 16.48 -9.40 -13.31
C TYR A 292 17.50 -9.26 -12.16
N ARG A 293 17.14 -9.68 -10.95
CA ARG A 293 17.96 -9.51 -9.76
C ARG A 293 17.64 -10.51 -8.65
N SER A 294 18.58 -10.62 -7.71
CA SER A 294 18.36 -11.21 -6.39
C SER A 294 18.34 -10.10 -5.34
N ILE A 295 17.46 -10.18 -4.36
CA ILE A 295 17.40 -9.24 -3.24
C ILE A 295 17.50 -9.98 -1.92
N VAL A 296 18.02 -9.28 -0.91
CA VAL A 296 18.05 -9.72 0.49
C VAL A 296 17.21 -8.75 1.29
N THR A 297 16.29 -9.30 2.09
CA THR A 297 15.42 -8.52 2.96
C THR A 297 15.58 -8.92 4.42
N VAL A 298 15.19 -8.02 5.32
CA VAL A 298 15.21 -8.23 6.77
C VAL A 298 13.87 -7.82 7.36
N GLY A 299 13.38 -8.65 8.27
CA GLY A 299 12.21 -8.43 9.09
C GLY A 299 10.91 -8.93 8.47
N GLU A 300 9.94 -9.12 9.35
CA GLU A 300 8.55 -9.41 9.08
C GLU A 300 7.71 -8.36 9.81
N PHE A 301 6.98 -7.54 9.06
CA PHE A 301 6.22 -6.43 9.63
C PHE A 301 4.78 -6.50 9.17
N ASP A 302 3.83 -6.34 10.10
CA ASP A 302 2.41 -6.32 9.76
C ASP A 302 1.91 -4.94 9.31
N ARG A 303 2.67 -3.88 9.62
CA ARG A 303 2.32 -2.49 9.35
C ARG A 303 3.51 -1.74 8.79
N LEU A 304 3.28 -0.95 7.74
CA LEU A 304 4.30 -0.11 7.12
C LEU A 304 4.59 1.16 7.94
N GLY A 305 3.56 1.76 8.52
CA GLY A 305 3.65 3.00 9.27
C GLY A 305 2.29 3.52 9.71
N GLU A 306 2.24 4.80 10.05
CA GLU A 306 1.04 5.52 10.45
C GLU A 306 1.09 6.96 9.97
N GLU A 307 -0.07 7.52 9.70
CA GLU A 307 -0.23 8.95 9.45
C GLU A 307 -0.23 9.70 10.79
N VAL A 308 0.67 10.67 10.95
CA VAL A 308 0.71 11.50 12.17
C VAL A 308 -0.26 12.68 12.06
N PRO A 309 -0.73 13.24 13.19
CA PRO A 309 -1.56 14.45 13.18
C PRO A 309 -0.87 15.58 12.39
N GLY A 310 -1.41 15.91 11.22
CA GLY A 310 -0.79 16.82 10.25
C GLY A 310 -0.68 16.27 8.82
N GLY A 311 -1.02 14.99 8.61
CA GLY A 311 -1.09 14.37 7.28
C GLY A 311 0.27 13.88 6.75
N GLU A 312 1.28 13.82 7.61
CA GLU A 312 2.60 13.29 7.26
C GLU A 312 2.65 11.79 7.57
N PHE A 313 3.06 10.97 6.60
CA PHE A 313 3.25 9.54 6.80
C PHE A 313 4.57 9.27 7.53
N ARG A 314 4.51 8.47 8.60
CA ARG A 314 5.68 8.04 9.36
C ARG A 314 5.78 6.53 9.34
N TYR A 315 6.91 6.01 8.82
CA TYR A 315 7.21 4.58 8.90
C TYR A 315 7.17 4.06 10.33
N ALA A 316 6.79 2.80 10.49
CA ALA A 316 6.80 2.11 11.76
C ALA A 316 8.22 2.19 12.37
N PRO A 317 8.36 2.48 13.68
CA PRO A 317 9.68 2.62 14.31
C PRO A 317 10.62 1.43 14.06
N GLU A 318 10.06 0.22 13.98
CA GLU A 318 10.78 -1.03 13.73
C GLU A 318 11.35 -1.08 12.30
N ILE A 319 10.63 -0.56 11.31
CA ILE A 319 11.09 -0.46 9.92
C ILE A 319 12.23 0.58 9.82
N LEU A 320 12.08 1.75 10.44
CA LEU A 320 13.13 2.78 10.46
C LEU A 320 14.41 2.27 11.13
N GLN A 321 14.29 1.59 12.26
CA GLN A 321 15.44 0.98 12.95
C GLN A 321 16.13 -0.07 12.08
N THR A 322 15.35 -0.88 11.35
CA THR A 322 15.88 -1.89 10.43
C THR A 322 16.65 -1.22 9.28
N MET A 323 16.07 -0.20 8.65
CA MET A 323 16.74 0.56 7.58
C MET A 323 18.05 1.21 8.07
N GLN A 324 18.04 1.81 9.27
CA GLN A 324 19.23 2.43 9.83
C GLN A 324 20.32 1.41 10.18
N ARG A 325 19.93 0.27 10.78
CA ARG A 325 20.86 -0.78 11.20
C ARG A 325 21.52 -1.49 10.01
N TYR A 326 20.77 -1.71 8.94
CA TYR A 326 21.22 -2.44 7.76
C TYR A 326 21.45 -1.53 6.55
N SER A 327 21.88 -0.30 6.79
CA SER A 327 22.45 0.58 5.75
C SER A 327 23.98 0.42 5.74
N ALA A 328 24.59 0.56 4.56
CA ALA A 328 26.05 0.62 4.43
C ALA A 328 26.68 1.76 5.25
N GLY A 329 25.91 2.83 5.54
CA GLY A 329 26.42 4.00 6.26
C GLY A 329 27.59 4.69 5.53
N LYS A 330 27.99 5.85 6.03
CA LYS A 330 29.24 6.52 5.63
C LYS A 330 30.21 6.48 6.80
N SER A 331 30.83 5.34 7.08
CA SER A 331 31.92 5.30 8.07
C SER A 331 33.25 5.52 7.35
N ILE A 332 33.88 6.67 7.62
CA ILE A 332 35.24 6.96 7.17
C ILE A 332 36.17 6.41 8.24
N GLN A 333 36.94 5.36 7.93
CA GLN A 333 38.01 4.89 8.79
C GLN A 333 39.35 5.40 8.23
N GLN A 334 40.09 6.17 9.03
CA GLN A 334 41.46 6.54 8.69
C GLN A 334 42.35 5.32 8.88
N ALA A 335 42.81 4.71 7.78
CA ALA A 335 43.89 3.74 7.82
C ALA A 335 45.24 4.46 7.65
N SER A 336 46.30 3.88 8.19
CA SER A 336 47.68 4.40 8.15
C SER A 336 48.25 4.58 6.73
N HIS A 337 47.56 4.07 5.70
CA HIS A 337 47.89 4.20 4.27
C HIS A 337 46.70 4.69 3.43
N GLY A 338 45.97 5.70 3.93
CA GLY A 338 44.93 6.42 3.17
C GLY A 338 43.51 6.21 3.69
N THR A 339 42.61 7.10 3.28
CA THR A 339 41.19 7.08 3.65
C THR A 339 40.50 5.89 2.98
N GLN A 340 40.13 4.86 3.75
CA GLN A 340 39.30 3.76 3.25
C GLN A 340 37.87 3.95 3.77
N LEU A 341 36.91 3.96 2.83
CA LEU A 341 35.49 3.95 3.16
C LEU A 341 35.15 2.53 3.65
N ALA A 342 34.96 2.35 4.96
CA ALA A 342 34.52 1.07 5.50
C ALA A 342 32.99 1.06 5.51
N ALA A 343 32.39 0.50 4.46
CA ALA A 343 30.95 0.30 4.38
C ALA A 343 30.53 -0.80 5.37
N ASN A 344 29.45 -0.59 6.12
CA ASN A 344 28.83 -1.62 6.94
C ASN A 344 28.46 -2.81 6.05
N HIS A 345 28.86 -4.00 6.48
CA HIS A 345 28.83 -5.20 5.65
C HIS A 345 28.63 -6.46 6.49
N ILE A 346 28.25 -7.55 5.84
CA ILE A 346 28.22 -8.88 6.43
C ILE A 346 28.80 -9.90 5.46
N ALA A 347 29.65 -10.80 5.96
CA ALA A 347 30.34 -11.80 5.14
C ALA A 347 31.11 -11.22 3.93
N GLY A 348 31.64 -10.00 4.08
CA GLY A 348 32.33 -9.23 3.02
C GLY A 348 31.41 -8.56 2.01
N ILE A 349 30.09 -8.62 2.21
CA ILE A 349 29.08 -8.04 1.31
C ILE A 349 28.51 -6.77 1.96
N PRO A 350 28.70 -5.58 1.36
CA PRO A 350 28.14 -4.35 1.90
C PRO A 350 26.62 -4.32 1.76
N PHE A 351 25.95 -3.70 2.73
CA PHE A 351 24.52 -3.37 2.60
C PHE A 351 24.30 -2.29 1.53
N ASP A 352 23.04 -2.05 1.17
CA ASP A 352 22.69 -0.90 0.33
C ASP A 352 22.80 0.42 1.09
N LEU A 353 23.08 1.50 0.37
CA LEU A 353 23.15 2.85 0.96
C LEU A 353 21.79 3.28 1.50
N ASN A 354 20.72 2.94 0.75
CA ASN A 354 19.35 3.33 1.03
C ASN A 354 18.46 2.07 1.11
N PRO A 355 18.47 1.34 2.23
CA PRO A 355 17.48 0.28 2.47
C PRO A 355 16.08 0.86 2.42
N HIS A 356 15.11 0.07 1.94
CA HIS A 356 13.72 0.54 1.79
C HIS A 356 12.72 -0.60 2.05
N PRO A 357 11.54 -0.30 2.60
CA PRO A 357 10.50 -1.31 2.79
C PRO A 357 9.89 -1.74 1.46
N ILE A 358 9.41 -2.99 1.41
CA ILE A 358 8.58 -3.54 0.33
C ILE A 358 7.46 -4.39 0.93
N ALA A 359 6.39 -4.59 0.19
CA ALA A 359 5.42 -5.63 0.50
C ALA A 359 6.02 -7.02 0.23
N VAL A 360 5.69 -8.00 1.07
CA VAL A 360 6.08 -9.39 0.84
C VAL A 360 5.34 -9.94 -0.40
N PRO A 361 6.05 -10.41 -1.45
CA PRO A 361 5.42 -10.98 -2.63
C PRO A 361 4.60 -12.23 -2.26
N ARG A 362 3.34 -12.29 -2.71
CA ARG A 362 2.47 -13.45 -2.46
C ARG A 362 2.16 -14.18 -3.77
N SER A 363 2.20 -15.51 -3.72
CA SER A 363 1.73 -16.35 -4.82
C SER A 363 0.21 -16.24 -4.93
N SER A 364 -0.32 -15.85 -6.08
CA SER A 364 -1.76 -15.95 -6.32
C SER A 364 -2.16 -17.44 -6.39
N LYS A 365 -3.27 -17.83 -5.74
CA LYS A 365 -3.79 -19.22 -5.78
C LYS A 365 -4.11 -19.72 -7.20
N ARG A 366 -4.07 -18.86 -8.23
CA ARG A 366 -4.22 -19.23 -9.65
C ARG A 366 -2.92 -19.74 -10.30
N SER A 367 -1.74 -19.45 -9.75
CA SER A 367 -0.46 -20.03 -10.20
C SER A 367 -0.43 -21.57 -10.03
N LEU A 368 -1.20 -22.09 -9.07
CA LEU A 368 -1.34 -23.53 -8.82
C LEU A 368 -2.01 -24.31 -9.98
N TYR A 369 -2.79 -23.65 -10.85
CA TYR A 369 -3.48 -24.31 -11.97
C TYR A 369 -2.73 -24.22 -13.31
N ALA A 370 -1.78 -23.30 -13.44
CA ALA A 370 -0.97 -23.17 -14.66
C ALA A 370 0.15 -24.22 -14.74
N GLY A 371 0.69 -24.66 -13.60
CA GLY A 371 1.69 -25.74 -13.53
C GLY A 371 1.13 -27.16 -13.65
N ALA A 372 -0.18 -27.34 -13.39
CA ALA A 372 -0.83 -28.66 -13.44
C ALA A 372 -1.40 -29.02 -14.82
N LEU A 373 -1.52 -28.05 -15.74
CA LEU A 373 -1.91 -28.28 -17.13
C LEU A 373 -0.67 -28.24 -18.01
N GLY A 374 0.15 -29.29 -17.90
CA GLY A 374 1.10 -29.64 -18.93
C GLY A 374 0.35 -29.85 -20.24
N PHE A 375 0.47 -28.90 -21.16
CA PHE A 375 0.24 -29.18 -22.56
C PHE A 375 1.50 -29.89 -23.08
N GLY A 376 1.39 -31.22 -23.15
CA GLY A 376 2.35 -32.03 -23.88
C GLY A 376 2.45 -31.53 -25.32
N GLY A 377 3.69 -31.29 -25.72
CA GLY A 377 4.19 -31.38 -27.08
C GLY A 377 5.45 -32.21 -27.03
#